data_AF-A0A7R9XTC4-F1
#
_entry.id   AF-A0A7R9XTC4-F1
#
_cell.length_a   1.000
_cell.length_b   1.000
_cell.length_c   1.000
_cell.angle_alpha   90.00
_cell.angle_beta   90.00
_cell.angle_gamma   90.00
#
_symmetry.space_group_name_H-M   'P 1'
#
loop_
_entity.id
_entity.type
_entity.pdbx_description
1 polymer ?
#
loop_
_entity_poly.entity_id
_entity_poly.type
_entity_poly.pdbx_seq_one_letter_code
_entity_poly.pdbx_strand_id
1 'polypeptide(L)'
;GRHARGGVHPRSSTARLKMTQMSAPARKVPLEDIPVRPGMTKDEVAELFDLRDYMKNERSGILLDLYFNCLAYASTCGFTTEKTSTFLAIVKAVHVKAVSETQTIANSFGFFKLLATQSSVQRPPYSLGIFSFAEMKEMSEYMLSTYYRHYKIYQYAFTTLVRMDVQHVEPLFETSVAFEPLGFAMTEEEYDAKQEEIARLAAEAKAKEEEEAAALEEEEREARLKAEYEAAMPEEVTTKVAEVLAASMAQMKEELEAKFAEQEQTLLAKIAALEAK
;
A
#
# COMPACT_ATOMS: atom_id res chain seq x y z
N GLY A 1 59.65 -39.00 -33.45
CA GLY A 1 59.19 -37.95 -32.49
C GLY A 1 57.68 -38.07 -32.33
N ARG A 2 57.02 -37.67 -31.23
CA ARG A 2 56.97 -36.30 -30.63
C ARG A 2 56.51 -35.25 -31.67
N HIS A 3 55.51 -34.38 -31.50
CA HIS A 3 54.37 -34.19 -30.56
C HIS A 3 53.19 -33.60 -31.41
N ALA A 4 51.95 -33.32 -30.99
CA ALA A 4 51.19 -33.28 -29.73
C ALA A 4 49.85 -34.07 -29.92
N ARG A 5 48.92 -34.35 -28.98
CA ARG A 5 48.30 -33.73 -27.78
C ARG A 5 47.37 -32.53 -28.04
N GLY A 6 46.06 -32.81 -28.03
CA GLY A 6 44.94 -31.84 -28.05
C GLY A 6 43.62 -32.50 -27.65
N GLY A 7 43.56 -33.13 -26.47
CA GLY A 7 42.38 -33.86 -26.00
C GLY A 7 41.39 -32.98 -25.25
N VAL A 8 40.16 -32.86 -25.75
CA VAL A 8 39.07 -32.14 -25.08
C VAL A 8 38.33 -33.10 -24.14
N HIS A 9 38.28 -32.76 -22.85
CA HIS A 9 37.42 -33.38 -21.85
C HIS A 9 36.70 -32.28 -21.07
N PRO A 10 35.36 -32.18 -21.12
CA PRO A 10 34.63 -31.32 -20.21
C PRO A 10 34.67 -31.92 -18.81
N ARG A 11 35.34 -31.25 -17.87
CA ARG A 11 35.29 -31.64 -16.46
C ARG A 11 33.89 -31.35 -15.90
N SER A 12 33.21 -32.42 -15.50
CA SER A 12 32.01 -32.34 -14.66
C SER A 12 32.33 -31.59 -13.37
N SER A 13 31.83 -30.35 -13.25
CA SER A 13 31.88 -29.57 -12.01
C SER A 13 30.55 -29.72 -11.27
N THR A 14 30.44 -30.76 -10.45
CA THR A 14 29.29 -30.99 -9.57
C THR A 14 29.37 -30.09 -8.34
N ALA A 15 29.14 -28.79 -8.54
CA ALA A 15 28.95 -27.81 -7.47
C ALA A 15 27.66 -28.10 -6.70
N ARG A 16 27.76 -29.01 -5.73
CA ARG A 16 26.64 -29.48 -4.90
C ARG A 16 26.26 -28.40 -3.88
N LEU A 17 25.49 -27.39 -4.29
CA LEU A 17 24.90 -26.42 -3.38
C LEU A 17 24.03 -27.15 -2.35
N LYS A 18 24.56 -27.32 -1.13
CA LYS A 18 23.75 -27.53 0.05
C LYS A 18 23.06 -26.21 0.39
N MET A 19 21.94 -25.91 -0.28
CA MET A 19 21.01 -24.93 0.26
C MET A 19 20.37 -25.54 1.50
N THR A 20 20.90 -25.11 2.64
CA THR A 20 20.33 -25.25 3.98
C THR A 20 18.83 -24.97 3.91
N GLN A 21 17.99 -25.91 4.36
CA GLN A 21 16.58 -25.59 4.59
C GLN A 21 16.48 -24.65 5.79
N MET A 22 16.57 -23.35 5.52
CA MET A 22 16.06 -22.33 6.43
C MET A 22 14.54 -22.40 6.36
N SER A 23 13.96 -23.38 7.07
CA SER A 23 12.54 -23.42 7.36
C SER A 23 12.21 -22.23 8.24
N ALA A 24 11.89 -21.10 7.62
CA ALA A 24 11.47 -19.90 8.31
C ALA A 24 10.26 -20.24 9.20
N PRO A 25 10.19 -19.74 10.45
CA PRO A 25 9.03 -19.96 11.29
C PRO A 25 7.81 -19.41 10.55
N ALA A 26 6.82 -20.27 10.29
CA ALA A 26 5.63 -19.89 9.56
C ALA A 26 4.94 -18.73 10.28
N ARG A 27 5.04 -17.51 9.72
CA ARG A 27 4.36 -16.33 10.28
C ARG A 27 2.88 -16.66 10.42
N LYS A 28 2.35 -16.46 11.63
CA LYS A 28 0.93 -16.64 11.94
C LYS A 28 0.11 -15.78 10.97
N VAL A 29 -0.78 -16.41 10.21
CA VAL A 29 -1.94 -15.70 9.68
C VAL A 29 -2.95 -15.69 10.82
N PRO A 30 -3.28 -14.53 11.42
CA PRO A 30 -4.35 -14.49 12.40
C PRO A 30 -5.66 -14.83 11.69
N LEU A 31 -6.29 -15.93 12.10
CA LEU A 31 -7.68 -16.19 11.75
C LEU A 31 -8.56 -15.31 12.64
N GLU A 32 -9.61 -14.74 12.06
CA GLU A 32 -10.63 -13.98 12.78
C GLU A 32 -11.58 -14.95 13.49
N ASP A 33 -11.94 -14.65 14.74
CA ASP A 33 -12.97 -15.40 15.46
C ASP A 33 -14.35 -14.98 14.94
N ILE A 34 -14.95 -15.83 14.10
CA ILE A 34 -16.26 -15.58 13.50
C ILE A 34 -17.36 -16.04 14.49
N PRO A 35 -18.28 -15.17 14.94
CA PRO A 35 -19.35 -15.52 15.89
C PRO A 35 -20.48 -16.33 15.23
N VAL A 36 -20.20 -17.60 14.93
CA VAL A 36 -21.17 -18.54 14.33
C VAL A 36 -22.20 -19.03 15.34
N ARG A 37 -23.43 -19.31 14.89
CA ARG A 37 -24.47 -20.02 15.64
C ARG A 37 -25.00 -21.23 14.84
N PRO A 38 -25.37 -22.35 15.49
CA PRO A 38 -26.03 -23.46 14.80
C PRO A 38 -27.36 -22.99 14.18
N GLY A 39 -27.62 -23.38 12.94
CA GLY A 39 -28.89 -23.07 12.26
C GLY A 39 -29.05 -21.63 11.75
N MET A 40 -27.96 -20.87 11.59
CA MET A 40 -27.99 -19.53 10.98
C MET A 40 -28.69 -19.53 9.61
N THR A 41 -29.55 -18.54 9.41
CA THR A 41 -30.22 -18.24 8.15
C THR A 41 -29.28 -17.57 7.15
N LYS A 42 -29.60 -17.63 5.85
CA LYS A 42 -28.78 -16.99 4.80
C LYS A 42 -28.67 -15.47 4.99
N ASP A 43 -29.70 -14.80 5.54
CA ASP A 43 -29.65 -13.36 5.82
C ASP A 43 -28.76 -13.03 7.02
N GLU A 44 -28.78 -13.80 8.12
CA GLU A 44 -27.85 -13.62 9.25
C GLU A 44 -26.38 -13.80 8.82
N VAL A 45 -26.11 -14.73 7.90
CA VAL A 45 -24.77 -14.92 7.31
C VAL A 45 -24.39 -13.73 6.42
N ALA A 46 -25.36 -13.14 5.70
CA ALA A 46 -25.12 -11.94 4.90
C ALA A 46 -24.76 -10.73 5.78
N GLU A 47 -25.43 -10.56 6.93
CA GLU A 47 -25.08 -9.50 7.88
C GLU A 47 -23.70 -9.72 8.52
N LEU A 48 -23.37 -10.97 8.86
CA LEU A 48 -22.09 -11.35 9.49
C LEU A 48 -20.86 -11.03 8.63
N PHE A 49 -20.99 -11.11 7.30
CA PHE A 49 -19.92 -10.83 6.35
C PHE A 49 -20.07 -9.50 5.59
N ASP A 50 -21.04 -8.66 5.99
CA ASP A 50 -21.42 -7.41 5.33
C ASP A 50 -21.76 -7.55 3.82
N LEU A 51 -22.32 -8.71 3.45
CA LEU A 51 -22.74 -9.06 2.09
C LEU A 51 -24.22 -8.70 1.82
N ARG A 52 -24.72 -7.61 2.43
CA ARG A 52 -26.13 -7.17 2.31
C ARG A 52 -26.55 -6.81 0.87
N ASP A 53 -25.59 -6.60 -0.02
CA ASP A 53 -25.80 -6.31 -1.44
C ASP A 53 -25.99 -7.56 -2.31
N TYR A 54 -26.07 -8.77 -1.74
CA TYR A 54 -26.12 -10.05 -2.47
C TYR A 54 -27.22 -10.18 -3.54
N MET A 55 -28.34 -9.44 -3.41
CA MET A 55 -29.42 -9.39 -4.42
C MET A 55 -29.09 -8.50 -5.64
N LYS A 56 -28.12 -7.60 -5.52
CA LYS A 56 -27.69 -6.66 -6.57
C LYS A 56 -26.32 -7.01 -7.14
N ASN A 57 -25.47 -7.63 -6.33
CA ASN A 57 -24.08 -7.95 -6.65
C ASN A 57 -23.89 -9.46 -6.67
N GLU A 58 -23.73 -10.01 -7.88
CA GLU A 58 -23.52 -11.43 -8.13
C GLU A 58 -22.31 -12.00 -7.36
N ARG A 59 -21.26 -11.19 -7.17
CA ARG A 59 -20.06 -11.60 -6.40
C ARG A 59 -20.38 -11.82 -4.93
N SER A 60 -21.16 -10.93 -4.33
CA SER A 60 -21.63 -11.07 -2.94
C SER A 60 -22.57 -12.27 -2.80
N GLY A 61 -23.43 -12.53 -3.78
CA GLY A 61 -24.24 -13.75 -3.85
C GLY A 61 -23.40 -15.03 -3.86
N ILE A 62 -22.37 -15.10 -4.70
CA ILE A 62 -21.45 -16.24 -4.80
C ILE A 62 -20.67 -16.45 -3.49
N LEU A 63 -20.21 -15.38 -2.83
CA LEU A 63 -19.56 -15.47 -1.51
C LEU A 63 -20.51 -15.99 -0.44
N LEU A 64 -21.73 -15.46 -0.41
CA LEU A 64 -22.75 -15.84 0.56
C LEU A 64 -23.12 -17.32 0.42
N ASP A 65 -23.29 -17.82 -0.81
CA ASP A 65 -23.51 -19.24 -1.07
C ASP A 65 -22.30 -20.10 -0.67
N LEU A 66 -21.07 -19.65 -0.89
CA LEU A 66 -19.86 -20.36 -0.43
C LEU A 66 -19.85 -20.52 1.09
N TYR A 67 -20.10 -19.44 1.85
CA TYR A 67 -20.12 -19.50 3.31
C TYR A 67 -21.32 -20.30 3.86
N PHE A 68 -22.50 -20.16 3.26
CA PHE A 68 -23.70 -20.92 3.66
C PHE A 68 -23.52 -22.42 3.42
N ASN A 69 -22.93 -22.83 2.30
CA ASN A 69 -22.60 -24.23 2.04
C ASN A 69 -21.56 -24.80 3.03
N CYS A 70 -20.57 -23.98 3.45
CA CYS A 70 -19.60 -24.38 4.47
C CYS A 70 -20.26 -24.57 5.85
N LEU A 71 -21.24 -23.73 6.22
CA LEU A 71 -22.04 -23.89 7.44
C LEU A 71 -22.93 -25.15 7.39
N ALA A 72 -23.56 -25.42 6.26
CA ALA A 72 -24.34 -26.64 6.05
C ALA A 72 -23.45 -27.90 6.20
N TYR A 73 -22.27 -27.90 5.58
CA TYR A 73 -21.30 -29.00 5.72
C TYR A 73 -20.85 -29.19 7.18
N ALA A 74 -20.43 -28.13 7.86
CA ALA A 74 -20.02 -28.21 9.27
C ALA A 74 -21.15 -28.74 10.18
N SER A 75 -22.40 -28.40 9.86
CA SER A 75 -23.59 -28.95 10.54
C SER A 75 -23.77 -30.44 10.27
N THR A 76 -23.57 -30.92 9.02
CA THR A 76 -23.62 -32.37 8.71
C THR A 76 -22.50 -33.17 9.36
N CYS A 77 -21.33 -32.57 9.60
CA CYS A 77 -20.23 -33.19 10.31
C CYS A 77 -20.33 -33.11 11.85
N GLY A 78 -21.36 -32.43 12.39
CA GLY A 78 -21.53 -32.27 13.83
C GLY A 78 -20.44 -31.42 14.50
N PHE A 79 -19.86 -30.46 13.77
CA PHE A 79 -18.78 -29.60 14.30
C PHE A 79 -19.27 -28.70 15.45
N THR A 80 -18.40 -28.51 16.44
CA THR A 80 -18.60 -27.51 17.51
C THR A 80 -18.55 -26.09 16.94
N THR A 81 -19.10 -25.11 17.67
CA THR A 81 -19.09 -23.70 17.24
C THR A 81 -17.67 -23.20 16.91
N GLU A 82 -16.67 -23.58 17.73
CA GLU A 82 -15.25 -23.25 17.51
C GLU A 82 -14.70 -23.86 16.21
N LYS A 83 -15.00 -25.15 15.95
CA LYS A 83 -14.62 -25.84 14.70
C LYS A 83 -15.26 -25.17 13.48
N THR A 84 -16.56 -24.86 13.55
CA THR A 84 -17.29 -24.22 12.46
C THR A 84 -16.79 -22.80 12.18
N SER A 85 -16.53 -22.02 13.24
CA SER A 85 -15.91 -20.69 13.14
C SER A 85 -14.53 -20.76 12.48
N THR A 86 -13.66 -21.67 12.96
CA THR A 86 -12.32 -21.88 12.41
C THR A 86 -12.38 -22.32 10.95
N PHE A 87 -13.30 -23.22 10.58
CA PHE A 87 -13.48 -23.68 9.21
C PHE A 87 -13.86 -22.52 8.27
N LEU A 88 -14.86 -21.71 8.65
CA LEU A 88 -15.23 -20.53 7.88
C LEU A 88 -14.08 -19.53 7.77
N ALA A 89 -13.31 -19.32 8.84
CA ALA A 89 -12.16 -18.41 8.84
C ALA A 89 -11.06 -18.90 7.87
N ILE A 90 -10.79 -20.21 7.82
CA ILE A 90 -9.89 -20.82 6.85
C ILE A 90 -10.40 -20.58 5.41
N VAL A 91 -11.68 -20.87 5.14
CA VAL A 91 -12.26 -20.70 3.79
C VAL A 91 -12.26 -19.24 3.35
N LYS A 92 -12.62 -18.30 4.25
CA LYS A 92 -12.53 -16.85 4.02
C LYS A 92 -11.10 -16.43 3.70
N ALA A 93 -10.11 -16.81 4.52
CA ALA A 93 -8.71 -16.47 4.32
C ALA A 93 -8.16 -17.03 2.99
N VAL A 94 -8.52 -18.27 2.64
CA VAL A 94 -8.15 -18.89 1.36
C VAL A 94 -8.77 -18.16 0.18
N HIS A 95 -10.07 -17.83 0.25
CA HIS A 95 -10.76 -17.13 -0.83
C HIS A 95 -10.20 -15.71 -1.04
N VAL A 96 -10.11 -14.92 0.04
CA VAL A 96 -9.58 -13.54 -0.02
C VAL A 96 -8.19 -13.53 -0.64
N LYS A 97 -7.30 -14.43 -0.21
CA LYS A 97 -5.93 -14.54 -0.76
C LYS A 97 -5.92 -15.03 -2.22
N ALA A 98 -6.78 -15.99 -2.56
CA ALA A 98 -6.91 -16.49 -3.93
C ALA A 98 -7.31 -15.38 -4.91
N VAL A 99 -8.22 -14.49 -4.50
CA VAL A 99 -8.65 -13.33 -5.29
C VAL A 99 -7.57 -12.24 -5.32
N SER A 100 -7.04 -11.82 -4.17
CA SER A 100 -6.11 -10.68 -4.07
C SER A 100 -4.78 -10.91 -4.80
N GLU A 101 -4.27 -12.15 -4.78
CA GLU A 101 -3.01 -12.53 -5.43
C GLU A 101 -3.23 -13.27 -6.75
N THR A 102 -4.48 -13.43 -7.21
CA THR A 102 -4.86 -14.22 -8.41
C THR A 102 -4.23 -15.64 -8.43
N GLN A 103 -4.20 -16.31 -7.27
CA GLN A 103 -3.39 -17.51 -7.09
C GLN A 103 -3.79 -18.67 -8.01
N THR A 104 -2.82 -19.49 -8.37
CA THR A 104 -3.08 -20.80 -9.01
C THR A 104 -3.72 -21.77 -8.02
N ILE A 105 -4.44 -22.78 -8.54
CA ILE A 105 -5.08 -23.85 -7.74
C ILE A 105 -4.08 -24.50 -6.77
N ALA A 106 -2.85 -24.79 -7.24
CA ALA A 106 -1.82 -25.42 -6.43
C ALA A 106 -1.34 -24.53 -5.27
N ASN A 107 -1.18 -23.22 -5.51
CA ASN A 107 -0.76 -22.27 -4.48
C ASN A 107 -1.87 -22.05 -3.43
N SER A 108 -3.12 -21.89 -3.89
CA SER A 108 -4.28 -21.75 -3.01
C SER A 108 -4.49 -23.02 -2.16
N PHE A 109 -4.40 -24.21 -2.74
CA PHE A 109 -4.49 -25.47 -2.00
C PHE A 109 -3.32 -25.66 -1.03
N GLY A 110 -2.11 -25.23 -1.40
CA GLY A 110 -0.95 -25.18 -0.50
C GLY A 110 -1.19 -24.27 0.71
N PHE A 111 -1.84 -23.13 0.51
CA PHE A 111 -2.22 -22.21 1.58
C PHE A 111 -3.34 -22.76 2.47
N PHE A 112 -4.38 -23.37 1.89
CA PHE A 112 -5.41 -24.11 2.63
C PHE A 112 -4.79 -25.21 3.50
N LYS A 113 -3.90 -26.03 2.93
CA LYS A 113 -3.19 -27.09 3.65
C LYS A 113 -2.35 -26.55 4.82
N LEU A 114 -1.69 -25.40 4.64
CA LEU A 114 -0.95 -24.73 5.71
C LEU A 114 -1.88 -24.35 6.87
N LEU A 115 -2.98 -23.66 6.60
CA LEU A 115 -3.95 -23.23 7.61
C LEU A 115 -4.64 -24.43 8.32
N ALA A 116 -5.03 -25.46 7.56
CA ALA A 116 -5.59 -26.69 8.10
C ALA A 116 -4.61 -27.42 9.05
N THR A 117 -3.33 -27.47 8.67
CA THR A 117 -2.27 -28.06 9.52
C THR A 117 -2.02 -27.23 10.78
N GLN A 118 -1.97 -25.90 10.66
CA GLN A 118 -1.82 -24.99 11.81
C GLN A 118 -3.00 -25.11 12.79
N SER A 119 -4.22 -25.30 12.27
CA SER A 119 -5.43 -25.43 13.09
C SER A 119 -5.56 -26.79 13.78
N SER A 120 -4.91 -27.83 13.26
CA SER A 120 -4.94 -29.20 13.82
C SER A 120 -3.82 -29.48 14.82
N VAL A 121 -2.62 -28.93 14.62
CA VAL A 121 -1.49 -29.16 15.54
C VAL A 121 -1.59 -28.23 16.74
N GLN A 122 -1.67 -28.79 17.96
CA GLN A 122 -1.59 -28.02 19.20
C GLN A 122 -0.15 -27.50 19.42
N ARG A 123 0.05 -26.19 19.44
CA ARG A 123 1.30 -25.51 19.86
C ARG A 123 0.97 -24.20 20.57
N PRO A 124 0.78 -24.19 21.90
CA PRO A 124 0.69 -22.95 22.65
C PRO A 124 1.99 -22.13 22.48
N PRO A 125 1.95 -20.79 22.33
CA PRO A 125 0.78 -19.89 22.30
C PRO A 125 0.15 -19.68 20.90
N TYR A 126 0.55 -20.45 19.88
CA TYR A 126 0.25 -20.17 18.47
C TYR A 126 -1.02 -20.86 17.94
N SER A 127 -1.33 -22.07 18.40
CA SER A 127 -2.48 -22.87 17.93
C SER A 127 -3.03 -23.82 19.00
N LEU A 128 -4.36 -23.96 19.05
CA LEU A 128 -5.08 -24.74 20.07
C LEU A 128 -5.30 -26.22 19.69
N GLY A 129 -5.13 -26.60 18.43
CA GLY A 129 -5.37 -27.98 17.96
C GLY A 129 -6.86 -28.33 17.87
N ILE A 130 -7.63 -27.49 17.19
CA ILE A 130 -9.09 -27.51 17.13
C ILE A 130 -9.62 -28.71 16.32
N PHE A 131 -8.92 -29.11 15.25
CA PHE A 131 -9.31 -30.23 14.39
C PHE A 131 -8.48 -31.49 14.61
N SER A 132 -9.14 -32.64 14.68
CA SER A 132 -8.48 -33.94 14.58
C SER A 132 -7.99 -34.22 13.15
N PHE A 133 -7.08 -35.19 13.01
CA PHE A 133 -6.56 -35.61 11.69
C PHE A 133 -7.66 -36.19 10.78
N ALA A 134 -8.65 -36.89 11.34
CA ALA A 134 -9.77 -37.41 10.58
C ALA A 134 -10.65 -36.28 10.02
N GLU A 135 -11.03 -35.32 10.85
CA GLU A 135 -11.81 -34.14 10.43
C GLU A 135 -11.06 -33.30 9.39
N MET A 136 -9.74 -33.17 9.52
CA MET A 136 -8.91 -32.48 8.52
C MET A 136 -8.97 -33.18 7.14
N LYS A 137 -8.98 -34.52 7.11
CA LYS A 137 -9.11 -35.30 5.87
C LYS A 137 -10.45 -35.04 5.21
N GLU A 138 -11.54 -35.20 5.96
CA GLU A 138 -12.91 -35.00 5.46
C GLU A 138 -13.11 -33.55 4.96
N MET A 139 -12.65 -32.55 5.73
CA MET A 139 -12.66 -31.14 5.34
C MET A 139 -11.87 -30.88 4.04
N SER A 140 -10.74 -31.55 3.86
CA SER A 140 -9.94 -31.43 2.64
C SER A 140 -10.64 -32.05 1.43
N GLU A 141 -11.32 -33.19 1.61
CA GLU A 141 -12.07 -33.89 0.57
C GLU A 141 -13.35 -33.11 0.17
N TYR A 142 -14.02 -32.46 1.14
CA TYR A 142 -15.09 -31.48 0.89
C TYR A 142 -14.59 -30.27 0.09
N MET A 143 -13.47 -29.65 0.49
CA MET A 143 -12.92 -28.49 -0.22
C MET A 143 -12.46 -28.84 -1.65
N LEU A 144 -11.92 -30.05 -1.86
CA LEU A 144 -11.54 -30.53 -3.19
C LEU A 144 -12.77 -30.76 -4.09
N SER A 145 -13.82 -31.39 -3.56
CA SER A 145 -15.04 -31.72 -4.32
C SER A 145 -15.96 -30.53 -4.62
N THR A 146 -15.92 -29.48 -3.79
CA THR A 146 -16.75 -28.28 -3.93
C THR A 146 -15.96 -27.07 -4.45
N TYR A 147 -15.17 -26.41 -3.61
CA TYR A 147 -14.47 -25.17 -3.91
C TYR A 147 -13.43 -25.34 -5.04
N TYR A 148 -12.51 -26.29 -4.91
CA TYR A 148 -11.42 -26.44 -5.89
C TYR A 148 -11.88 -27.05 -7.22
N ARG A 149 -12.92 -27.90 -7.22
CA ARG A 149 -13.58 -28.38 -8.44
C ARG A 149 -14.04 -27.24 -9.34
N HIS A 150 -14.51 -26.15 -8.75
CA HIS A 150 -15.04 -24.97 -9.45
C HIS A 150 -14.12 -23.74 -9.38
N TYR A 151 -12.84 -23.91 -8.98
CA TYR A 151 -11.90 -22.81 -8.74
C TYR A 151 -11.77 -21.83 -9.90
N LYS A 152 -11.76 -22.31 -11.15
CA LYS A 152 -11.68 -21.45 -12.35
C LYS A 152 -12.88 -20.51 -12.50
N ILE A 153 -14.06 -20.91 -12.02
CA ILE A 153 -15.28 -20.09 -12.05
C ILE A 153 -15.16 -18.98 -11.02
N TYR A 154 -14.71 -19.29 -9.79
CA TYR A 154 -14.38 -18.28 -8.79
C TYR A 154 -13.31 -17.32 -9.33
N GLN A 155 -12.20 -17.83 -9.86
CA GLN A 155 -11.14 -17.00 -10.44
C GLN A 155 -11.68 -16.04 -11.51
N TYR A 156 -12.53 -16.52 -12.42
CA TYR A 156 -13.16 -15.67 -13.43
C TYR A 156 -14.10 -14.62 -12.84
N ALA A 157 -15.02 -15.00 -11.95
CA ALA A 157 -16.03 -14.10 -11.37
C ALA A 157 -15.40 -12.95 -10.56
N PHE A 158 -14.32 -13.23 -9.82
CA PHE A 158 -13.65 -12.26 -8.96
C PHE A 158 -12.47 -11.53 -9.64
N THR A 159 -12.06 -11.93 -10.85
CA THR A 159 -11.10 -11.14 -11.64
C THR A 159 -11.75 -9.86 -12.15
N THR A 160 -11.07 -8.72 -12.02
CA THR A 160 -11.50 -7.46 -12.64
C THR A 160 -11.27 -7.51 -14.14
N LEU A 161 -12.37 -7.60 -14.91
CA LEU A 161 -12.31 -7.60 -16.37
C LEU A 161 -12.03 -6.18 -16.88
N VAL A 162 -10.80 -5.92 -17.32
CA VAL A 162 -10.47 -4.70 -18.07
C VAL A 162 -11.07 -4.82 -19.47
N ARG A 163 -12.16 -4.09 -19.72
CA ARG A 163 -12.75 -3.97 -21.07
C ARG A 163 -12.10 -2.78 -21.76
N MET A 164 -11.46 -3.04 -22.90
CA MET A 164 -10.94 -2.00 -23.79
C MET A 164 -12.00 -1.72 -24.85
N ASP A 165 -12.73 -0.62 -24.72
CA ASP A 165 -13.61 -0.13 -25.78
C ASP A 165 -12.77 0.57 -26.86
N VAL A 166 -12.72 -0.02 -28.06
CA VAL A 166 -12.01 0.55 -29.21
C VAL A 166 -13.02 1.29 -30.06
N GLN A 167 -13.13 2.60 -29.82
CA GLN A 167 -13.88 3.48 -30.70
C GLN A 167 -12.97 3.91 -31.86
N HIS A 168 -13.43 3.68 -33.08
CA HIS A 168 -12.80 4.27 -34.26
C HIS A 168 -13.09 5.78 -34.24
N VAL A 169 -12.10 6.57 -33.86
CA VAL A 169 -12.09 8.00 -34.17
C VAL A 169 -12.13 8.11 -35.70
N GLU A 170 -12.98 8.99 -36.23
CA GLU A 170 -12.97 9.29 -37.67
C GLU A 170 -11.55 9.66 -38.08
N PRO A 171 -11.05 9.21 -39.25
CA PRO A 171 -9.68 9.50 -39.66
C PRO A 171 -9.49 11.01 -39.69
N LEU A 172 -8.67 11.51 -38.77
CA LEU A 172 -8.26 12.90 -38.75
C LEU A 172 -7.39 13.11 -39.99
N PHE A 173 -8.03 13.47 -41.10
CA PHE A 173 -7.32 13.93 -42.28
C PHE A 173 -6.59 15.21 -41.86
N GLU A 174 -5.28 15.08 -41.64
CA GLU A 174 -4.33 16.19 -41.57
C GLU A 174 -4.39 16.91 -42.90
N THR A 175 -5.38 17.79 -43.02
CA THR A 175 -5.50 18.72 -44.13
C THR A 175 -4.29 19.61 -43.98
N SER A 176 -3.33 19.48 -44.91
CA SER A 176 -2.06 20.22 -44.85
C SER A 176 -2.35 21.68 -44.56
N VAL A 177 -1.72 22.24 -43.52
CA VAL A 177 -1.88 23.65 -43.16
C VAL A 177 -1.70 24.47 -44.44
N ALA A 178 -2.70 25.30 -44.75
CA ALA A 178 -2.62 26.19 -45.90
C ALA A 178 -1.51 27.21 -45.61
N PHE A 179 -0.31 26.93 -46.13
CA PHE A 179 0.81 27.86 -46.02
C PHE A 179 0.39 29.21 -46.62
N GLU A 180 0.71 30.29 -45.90
CA GLU A 180 0.54 31.62 -46.43
C GLU A 180 1.33 31.74 -47.75
N PRO A 181 0.74 32.31 -48.82
CA PRO A 181 1.41 32.36 -50.10
C PRO A 181 2.71 33.17 -50.00
N LEU A 182 3.75 32.73 -50.72
CA LEU A 182 5.12 33.25 -50.68
C LEU A 182 5.28 34.78 -50.79
N GLY A 183 4.25 35.51 -51.24
CA GLY A 183 4.20 36.97 -51.24
C GLY A 183 4.05 37.62 -49.86
N PHE A 184 3.74 36.87 -48.80
CA PHE A 184 3.74 37.31 -47.40
C PHE A 184 4.94 36.79 -46.60
N ALA A 185 5.93 36.18 -47.27
CA ALA A 185 7.14 35.74 -46.59
C ALA A 185 7.86 36.93 -45.93
N MET A 186 8.28 36.73 -44.68
CA MET A 186 9.12 37.69 -43.96
C MET A 186 10.48 37.78 -44.65
N THR A 187 11.11 38.95 -44.58
CA THR A 187 12.49 39.11 -45.06
C THR A 187 13.47 38.31 -44.19
N GLU A 188 14.64 37.98 -44.72
CA GLU A 188 15.68 37.22 -44.01
C GLU A 188 16.10 37.94 -42.70
N GLU A 189 16.24 39.26 -42.75
CA GLU A 189 16.56 40.11 -41.59
C GLU A 189 15.45 40.10 -40.51
N GLU A 190 14.17 40.12 -40.90
CA GLU A 190 13.03 40.02 -39.97
C GLU A 190 12.85 38.62 -39.39
N TYR A 191 13.25 37.59 -40.14
CA TYR A 191 13.24 36.21 -39.68
C TYR A 191 14.33 35.98 -38.63
N ASP A 192 15.57 36.41 -38.92
CA ASP A 192 16.70 36.27 -38.01
C ASP A 192 16.45 37.02 -36.69
N ALA A 193 15.92 38.25 -36.74
CA ALA A 193 15.54 39.01 -35.55
C ALA A 193 14.49 38.28 -34.68
N LYS A 194 13.54 37.56 -35.29
CA LYS A 194 12.55 36.73 -34.57
C LYS A 194 13.17 35.46 -34.02
N GLN A 195 14.09 34.82 -34.74
CA GLN A 195 14.83 33.66 -34.22
C GLN A 195 15.71 34.05 -33.03
N GLU A 196 16.36 35.21 -33.06
CA GLU A 196 17.11 35.75 -31.92
C GLU A 196 16.21 36.04 -30.72
N GLU A 197 15.02 36.62 -30.92
CA GLU A 197 14.06 36.85 -29.84
C GLU A 197 13.53 35.53 -29.24
N ILE A 198 13.19 34.55 -30.07
CA ILE A 198 12.78 33.21 -29.62
C ILE A 198 13.92 32.52 -28.87
N ALA A 199 15.16 32.62 -29.36
CA ALA A 199 16.33 32.06 -28.70
C ALA A 199 16.62 32.75 -27.35
N ARG A 200 16.43 34.08 -27.26
CA ARG A 200 16.56 34.85 -26.01
C ARG A 200 15.50 34.41 -24.99
N LEU A 201 14.24 34.29 -25.40
CA LEU A 201 13.14 33.83 -24.54
C LEU A 201 13.34 32.39 -24.08
N ALA A 202 13.82 31.51 -24.97
CA ALA A 202 14.14 30.11 -24.63
C ALA A 202 15.36 30.00 -23.68
N ALA A 203 16.35 30.88 -23.83
CA ALA A 203 17.50 30.96 -22.92
C ALA A 203 17.08 31.51 -21.54
N GLU A 204 16.21 32.53 -21.50
CA GLU A 204 15.66 33.08 -20.25
C GLU A 204 14.78 32.05 -19.51
N ALA A 205 13.96 31.28 -20.24
CA ALA A 205 13.17 30.19 -19.66
C ALA A 205 14.06 29.09 -19.06
N LYS A 206 15.09 28.64 -19.79
CA LYS A 206 16.06 27.65 -19.29
C LYS A 206 16.87 28.15 -18.10
N ALA A 207 17.29 29.42 -18.11
CA ALA A 207 18.00 30.00 -16.97
C ALA A 207 17.13 30.01 -15.70
N LYS A 208 15.82 30.29 -15.83
CA LYS A 208 14.87 30.20 -14.70
C LYS A 208 14.66 28.77 -14.22
N GLU A 209 14.50 27.81 -15.14
CA GLU A 209 14.40 26.38 -14.78
C GLU A 209 15.68 25.88 -14.08
N GLU A 210 16.87 26.33 -14.51
CA GLU A 210 18.15 25.99 -13.86
C GLU A 210 18.33 26.70 -12.50
N GLU A 211 17.90 27.95 -12.34
CA GLU A 211 17.89 28.66 -11.04
C GLU A 211 16.90 28.03 -10.04
N GLU A 212 15.68 27.69 -10.47
CA GLU A 212 14.69 27.01 -9.64
C GLU A 212 15.16 25.60 -9.23
N ALA A 213 15.79 24.85 -10.13
CA ALA A 213 16.40 23.56 -9.81
C ALA A 213 17.57 23.69 -8.82
N ALA A 214 18.45 24.68 -9.00
CA ALA A 214 19.55 24.95 -8.09
C ALA A 214 19.07 25.35 -6.68
N ALA A 215 18.03 26.16 -6.58
CA ALA A 215 17.42 26.54 -5.31
C ALA A 215 16.84 25.32 -4.56
N LEU A 216 16.13 24.43 -5.26
CA LEU A 216 15.62 23.18 -4.69
C LEU A 216 16.77 22.26 -4.22
N GLU A 217 17.85 22.12 -4.99
CA GLU A 217 19.02 21.35 -4.55
C GLU A 217 19.81 22.00 -3.41
N GLU A 218 19.66 23.31 -3.17
CA GLU A 218 20.27 24.01 -2.03
C GLU A 218 19.40 23.83 -0.78
N GLU A 219 18.08 23.99 -0.87
CA GLU A 219 17.13 23.69 0.21
C GLU A 219 17.23 22.23 0.69
N GLU A 220 17.34 21.24 -0.21
CA GLU A 220 17.57 19.83 0.17
C GLU A 220 18.92 19.62 0.87
N ARG A 221 19.94 20.41 0.52
CA ARG A 221 21.27 20.38 1.15
C ARG A 221 21.22 20.93 2.57
N GLU A 222 20.57 22.07 2.75
CA GLU A 222 20.36 22.70 4.06
C GLU A 222 19.50 21.81 4.96
N ALA A 223 18.42 21.23 4.45
CA ALA A 223 17.58 20.30 5.19
C ALA A 223 18.37 19.06 5.67
N ARG A 224 19.23 18.50 4.81
CA ARG A 224 20.13 17.40 5.18
C ARG A 224 21.16 17.81 6.25
N LEU A 225 21.83 18.94 6.06
CA LEU A 225 22.84 19.43 7.01
C LEU A 225 22.22 19.74 8.38
N LYS A 226 21.02 20.32 8.39
CA LYS A 226 20.23 20.59 9.59
C LYS A 226 19.85 19.30 10.31
N ALA A 227 19.34 18.29 9.60
CA ALA A 227 19.01 16.99 10.19
C ALA A 227 20.26 16.27 10.75
N GLU A 228 21.41 16.39 10.10
CA GLU A 228 22.68 15.83 10.59
C GLU A 228 23.17 16.56 11.86
N TYR A 229 23.03 17.89 11.90
CA TYR A 229 23.35 18.69 13.10
C TYR A 229 22.39 18.41 14.27
N GLU A 230 21.09 18.25 13.99
CA GLU A 230 20.07 17.88 14.99
C GLU A 230 20.33 16.47 15.56
N ALA A 231 20.74 15.51 14.73
CA ALA A 231 21.10 14.16 15.18
C ALA A 231 22.46 14.08 15.91
N ALA A 232 23.38 15.00 15.62
CA ALA A 232 24.69 15.07 16.27
C ALA A 232 24.70 15.85 17.60
N MET A 233 23.65 16.60 17.92
CA MET A 233 23.53 17.30 19.20
C MET A 233 23.21 16.32 20.35
N PRO A 234 24.04 16.26 21.41
CA PRO A 234 23.72 15.46 22.59
C PRO A 234 22.56 16.07 23.38
N GLU A 235 21.65 15.23 23.89
CA GLU A 235 20.46 15.64 24.65
C GLU A 235 20.77 16.51 25.88
N GLU A 236 21.98 16.38 26.44
CA GLU A 236 22.48 17.23 27.52
C GLU A 236 22.69 18.71 27.14
N VAL A 237 22.86 19.04 25.87
CA VAL A 237 23.04 20.42 25.40
C VAL A 237 21.70 21.03 25.03
N THR A 238 20.81 20.28 24.38
CA THR A 238 19.47 20.77 24.03
C THR A 238 18.64 21.11 25.27
N THR A 239 18.72 20.28 26.32
CA THR A 239 18.08 20.54 27.63
C THR A 239 18.61 21.81 28.31
N LYS A 240 19.93 21.95 28.46
CA LYS A 240 20.56 23.14 29.09
C LYS A 240 20.29 24.42 28.29
N VAL A 241 20.29 24.35 26.95
CA VAL A 241 19.96 25.50 26.09
C VAL A 241 18.47 25.85 26.20
N ALA A 242 17.56 24.86 26.27
CA ALA A 242 16.13 25.11 26.46
C ALA A 242 15.83 25.76 27.82
N GLU A 243 16.50 25.34 28.90
CA GLU A 243 16.38 25.96 30.23
C GLU A 243 16.87 27.42 30.23
N VAL A 244 18.03 27.69 29.63
CA VAL A 244 18.58 29.06 29.51
C VAL A 244 17.72 29.95 28.61
N LEU A 245 17.17 29.41 27.51
CA LEU A 245 16.26 30.13 26.63
C LEU A 245 14.91 30.41 27.30
N ALA A 246 14.37 29.45 28.06
CA ALA A 246 13.15 29.66 28.85
C ALA A 246 13.35 30.74 29.91
N ALA A 247 14.50 30.75 30.59
CA ALA A 247 14.85 31.78 31.57
C ALA A 247 15.00 33.17 30.92
N SER A 248 15.67 33.28 29.76
CA SER A 248 15.81 34.56 29.06
C SER A 248 14.50 35.05 28.42
N MET A 249 13.64 34.14 27.94
CA MET A 249 12.28 34.47 27.50
C MET A 249 11.39 34.94 28.66
N ALA A 250 11.52 34.34 29.85
CA ALA A 250 10.81 34.80 31.05
C ALA A 250 11.26 36.21 31.47
N GLN A 251 12.57 36.46 31.52
CA GLN A 251 13.13 37.79 31.79
C GLN A 251 12.68 38.83 30.75
N MET A 252 12.74 38.47 29.46
CA MET A 252 12.27 39.33 28.37
C MET A 252 10.78 39.64 28.51
N LYS A 253 9.96 38.66 28.92
CA LYS A 253 8.53 38.83 29.16
C LYS A 253 8.26 39.77 30.34
N GLU A 254 8.95 39.61 31.46
CA GLU A 254 8.82 40.50 32.63
C GLU A 254 9.23 41.95 32.28
N GLU A 255 10.33 42.13 31.53
CA GLU A 255 10.70 43.45 30.99
C GLU A 255 9.64 44.04 30.05
N LEU A 256 8.99 43.21 29.23
CA LEU A 256 7.96 43.64 28.30
C LEU A 256 6.67 44.05 29.03
N GLU A 257 6.26 43.27 30.03
CA GLU A 257 5.11 43.57 30.89
C GLU A 257 5.34 44.84 31.71
N ALA A 258 6.55 45.07 32.24
CA ALA A 258 6.92 46.32 32.89
C ALA A 258 6.82 47.53 31.94
N LYS A 259 7.39 47.41 30.72
CA LYS A 259 7.31 48.47 29.68
C LYS A 259 5.86 48.73 29.24
N PHE A 260 5.02 47.70 29.16
CA PHE A 260 3.60 47.86 28.86
C PHE A 260 2.84 48.54 30.02
N ALA A 261 3.09 48.17 31.27
CA ALA A 261 2.47 48.81 32.43
C ALA A 261 2.86 50.30 32.55
N GLU A 262 4.12 50.66 32.26
CA GLU A 262 4.55 52.05 32.15
C GLU A 262 3.80 52.78 31.03
N GLN A 263 3.69 52.18 29.84
CA GLN A 263 2.94 52.75 28.72
C GLN A 263 1.46 52.96 29.07
N GLU A 264 0.79 51.97 29.66
CA GLU A 264 -0.59 52.08 30.14
C GLU A 264 -0.76 53.22 31.15
N GLN A 265 0.14 53.37 32.14
CA GLN A 265 0.11 54.48 33.08
C GLN A 265 0.28 55.84 32.39
N THR A 266 1.19 55.97 31.41
CA THR A 266 1.31 57.23 30.64
C THR A 266 0.09 57.52 29.78
N LEU A 267 -0.61 56.50 29.29
CA LEU A 267 -1.86 56.66 28.52
C LEU A 267 -3.02 57.06 29.43
N LEU A 268 -3.17 56.40 30.59
CA LEU A 268 -4.17 56.75 31.60
C LEU A 268 -3.96 58.18 32.15
N ALA A 269 -2.72 58.59 32.39
CA ALA A 269 -2.40 59.97 32.80
C ALA A 269 -2.76 61.00 31.71
N LYS A 270 -2.57 60.67 30.42
CA LYS A 270 -3.02 61.51 29.29
C LYS A 270 -4.55 61.58 29.20
N ILE A 271 -5.26 60.47 29.45
CA ILE A 271 -6.73 60.42 29.46
C ILE A 271 -7.28 61.30 30.60
N ALA A 272 -6.78 61.14 31.83
CA ALA A 272 -7.21 61.95 32.98
C ALA A 272 -6.95 63.46 32.77
N ALA A 273 -5.84 63.83 32.10
CA ALA A 273 -5.55 65.22 31.74
C ALA A 273 -6.45 65.78 30.61
N LEU A 274 -7.12 64.92 29.84
CA LEU A 274 -8.12 65.29 28.83
C LEU A 274 -9.54 65.35 29.43
N GLU A 275 -9.85 64.54 30.44
CA GLU A 275 -11.14 64.53 31.14
C GLU A 275 -11.30 65.68 32.15
N ALA A 276 -10.19 66.24 32.64
CA ALA A 276 -10.17 67.37 33.58
C ALA A 276 -10.23 68.76 32.92
N LYS A 277 -10.65 68.86 31.65
CA LYS A 277 -10.55 70.07 30.81
C LYS A 277 -11.85 70.40 30.08
#